data_AF-A0A2M7EG93-F1
#
_entry.id   AF-A0A2M7EG93-F1
#
_cell.length_a   1.000
_cell.length_b   1.000
_cell.length_c   1.000
_cell.angle_alpha   90.00
_cell.angle_beta   90.00
_cell.angle_gamma   90.00
#
_symmetry.space_group_name_H-M   'P 1'
#
loop_
_entity.id
_entity.type
_entity.pdbx_description
1 polymer ?
#
loop_
_entity_poly.entity_id
_entity_poly.type
_entity_poly.pdbx_seq_one_letter_code
_entity_poly.pdbx_strand_id
1 'polypeptide(L)'
;SPDGKYILSSDPSEDNVITLWDIATGKEIKLFGGHRGGVNSLAFTLDARHFLSNSYDGTTRLWDISTGKEIAQFISFTDGEWVVITPEGYFNASPNGAKHLNVRVGNNVYSIDNFYEKFFNPVYVASVLQGKKVEAVADIRKGVLTPPDVKITSPEPNKEFSTDTVTITVSAKDTGGGIDEIRLYHNGKAIGEDQRAVKIVPKGNEATKTYTVTLVDGANTFRATAFSKDRTESNPYELIVKLTAPSKDVSLYILAVGINKYKNPALNLNYAEPDAKGIVDFFKQKGEGLFKKVEIIDMYNEQATKEGITSKLKQLENTNPQDAVLIYLAGHGESIGDKWYFIPHELTYPEREEDVKTKG
;
A
#
# COMPACT_ATOMS: atom_id res chain seq x y z
N SER A 1 42.03 5.91 -13.09
CA SER A 1 41.47 4.60 -12.71
C SER A 1 42.49 3.85 -11.88
N PRO A 2 42.06 2.89 -11.03
CA PRO A 2 42.98 2.09 -10.21
C PRO A 2 44.05 1.33 -11.02
N ASP A 3 43.75 0.96 -12.26
CA ASP A 3 44.66 0.27 -13.17
C ASP A 3 45.59 1.20 -13.97
N GLY A 4 45.52 2.52 -13.73
CA GLY A 4 46.37 3.51 -14.39
C GLY A 4 46.12 3.69 -15.89
N LYS A 5 44.98 3.23 -16.42
CA LYS A 5 44.66 3.38 -17.86
C LYS A 5 43.90 4.66 -18.19
N TYR A 6 43.08 5.13 -17.26
CA TYR A 6 42.11 6.18 -17.53
C TYR A 6 42.19 7.36 -16.55
N ILE A 7 41.89 8.56 -17.03
CA ILE A 7 41.67 9.75 -16.20
C ILE A 7 40.22 10.22 -16.39
N LEU A 8 39.62 10.75 -15.31
CA LEU A 8 38.36 11.49 -15.38
C LEU A 8 38.65 12.97 -15.12
N SER A 9 38.00 13.85 -15.86
CA SER A 9 37.97 15.29 -15.60
C SER A 9 36.56 15.82 -15.75
N SER A 10 36.28 16.96 -15.13
CA SER A 10 35.07 17.73 -15.34
C SER A 10 35.38 19.22 -15.19
N ASP A 11 34.71 20.06 -15.97
CA ASP A 11 34.78 21.52 -15.82
C ASP A 11 33.50 22.02 -15.13
N PRO A 12 33.55 22.48 -13.87
CA PRO A 12 32.37 22.99 -13.18
C PRO A 12 31.79 24.27 -13.78
N SER A 13 32.54 24.97 -14.64
CA SER A 13 32.24 26.33 -15.13
C SER A 13 31.70 26.40 -16.55
N GLU A 14 32.00 25.42 -17.42
CA GLU A 14 31.59 25.46 -18.83
C GLU A 14 30.57 24.38 -19.17
N ASP A 15 30.84 23.13 -18.78
CA ASP A 15 30.05 21.99 -19.24
C ASP A 15 29.80 21.02 -18.07
N ASN A 16 28.53 20.78 -17.71
CA ASN A 16 28.11 19.81 -16.68
C ASN A 16 28.34 18.34 -17.11
N VAL A 17 29.48 18.08 -17.75
CA VAL A 17 29.89 16.88 -18.45
C VAL A 17 31.19 16.38 -17.83
N ILE A 18 31.35 15.06 -17.81
CA ILE A 18 32.55 14.40 -17.32
C ILE A 18 33.24 13.75 -18.51
N THR A 19 34.55 13.93 -18.63
CA THR A 19 35.35 13.41 -19.73
C THR A 19 36.23 12.27 -19.24
N LEU A 20 36.22 11.14 -19.96
CA LEU A 20 37.12 10.02 -19.76
C LEU A 20 38.23 10.06 -20.81
N TRP A 21 39.47 9.98 -20.35
CA TRP A 21 40.68 10.06 -21.18
C TRP A 21 41.46 8.76 -21.13
N ASP A 22 42.06 8.39 -22.26
CA ASP A 22 43.07 7.33 -22.34
C ASP A 22 44.43 7.93 -22.00
N ILE A 23 45.11 7.40 -20.98
CA ILE A 23 46.42 7.94 -20.56
C ILE A 23 47.50 7.68 -21.61
N ALA A 24 47.49 6.50 -22.25
CA ALA A 24 48.55 6.11 -23.17
C ALA A 24 48.58 6.96 -24.45
N THR A 25 47.41 7.39 -24.92
CA THR A 25 47.25 8.16 -26.15
C THR A 25 46.95 9.64 -25.92
N GLY A 26 46.56 10.03 -24.71
CA GLY A 26 46.13 11.39 -24.38
C GLY A 26 44.82 11.81 -25.05
N LYS A 27 44.05 10.85 -25.59
CA LYS A 27 42.81 11.11 -26.31
C LYS A 27 41.60 11.00 -25.40
N GLU A 28 40.61 11.84 -25.67
CA GLU A 28 39.27 11.67 -25.15
C GLU A 28 38.66 10.36 -25.67
N ILE A 29 38.09 9.58 -24.76
CA ILE A 29 37.39 8.33 -25.05
C ILE A 29 35.88 8.55 -25.08
N LYS A 30 35.36 9.27 -24.07
CA LYS A 30 33.92 9.36 -23.84
C LYS A 30 33.53 10.55 -22.96
N LEU A 31 32.36 11.11 -23.25
CA LEU A 31 31.68 12.11 -22.44
C LEU A 31 30.48 11.50 -21.69
N PHE A 32 30.30 11.90 -20.44
CA PHE A 32 29.19 11.51 -19.59
C PHE A 32 28.40 12.77 -19.23
N GLY A 33 27.27 12.94 -19.91
CA GLY A 33 26.35 14.06 -19.68
C GLY A 33 25.15 13.65 -18.83
N GLY A 34 24.58 14.60 -18.10
CA GLY A 34 23.33 14.40 -17.36
C GLY A 34 23.18 15.27 -16.11
N HIS A 35 24.30 15.70 -15.52
CA HIS A 35 24.27 16.64 -14.40
C HIS A 35 23.69 17.99 -14.82
N ARG A 36 22.99 18.64 -13.88
CA ARG A 36 22.36 19.96 -14.09
C ARG A 36 23.13 21.10 -13.41
N GLY A 37 24.24 20.78 -12.77
CA GLY A 37 25.14 21.72 -12.12
C GLY A 37 26.57 21.18 -12.16
N GLY A 38 27.54 22.05 -11.84
CA GLY A 38 28.95 21.73 -11.93
C GLY A 38 29.33 20.49 -11.12
N VAL A 39 30.14 19.61 -11.71
CA VAL A 39 30.67 18.41 -11.06
C VAL A 39 31.92 18.79 -10.27
N ASN A 40 31.91 18.54 -8.96
CA ASN A 40 32.97 18.98 -8.05
C ASN A 40 33.85 17.83 -7.53
N SER A 41 33.45 16.58 -7.72
CA SER A 41 34.22 15.41 -7.28
C SER A 41 33.96 14.20 -8.16
N LEU A 42 35.00 13.40 -8.37
CA LEU A 42 35.02 12.21 -9.22
C LEU A 42 35.80 11.11 -8.51
N ALA A 43 35.26 9.89 -8.48
CA ALA A 43 35.92 8.74 -7.86
C ALA A 43 35.69 7.46 -8.65
N PHE A 44 36.76 6.77 -9.03
CA PHE A 44 36.65 5.44 -9.62
C PHE A 44 36.28 4.40 -8.55
N THR A 45 35.52 3.40 -8.96
CA THR A 45 35.41 2.14 -8.23
C THR A 45 36.70 1.32 -8.35
N LEU A 46 36.98 0.45 -7.38
CA LEU A 46 38.22 -0.35 -7.33
C LEU A 46 38.38 -1.29 -8.53
N ASP A 47 37.27 -1.79 -9.07
CA ASP A 47 37.27 -2.66 -10.24
C ASP A 47 37.44 -1.90 -11.57
N ALA A 48 37.53 -0.57 -11.52
CA ALA A 48 37.65 0.33 -12.67
C ALA A 48 36.51 0.20 -13.71
N ARG A 49 35.39 -0.44 -13.37
CA ARG A 49 34.24 -0.58 -14.28
C ARG A 49 33.25 0.57 -14.16
N HIS A 50 33.22 1.22 -13.00
CA HIS A 50 32.32 2.31 -12.71
C HIS A 50 33.05 3.51 -12.09
N PHE A 51 32.38 4.64 -12.05
CA PHE A 51 32.79 5.79 -11.24
C PHE A 51 31.59 6.52 -10.64
N LEU A 52 31.86 7.25 -9.57
CA LEU A 52 30.93 8.16 -8.92
C LEU A 52 31.29 9.61 -9.30
N SER A 53 30.28 10.44 -9.45
CA SER A 53 30.41 11.89 -9.57
C SER A 53 29.49 12.59 -8.59
N ASN A 54 29.95 13.69 -7.99
CA ASN A 54 29.14 14.56 -7.12
C ASN A 54 29.00 15.94 -7.75
N SER A 55 27.79 16.51 -7.69
CA SER A 55 27.45 17.75 -8.38
C SER A 55 26.69 18.74 -7.50
N TYR A 56 26.81 20.02 -7.85
CA TYR A 56 25.98 21.09 -7.29
C TYR A 56 24.49 20.97 -7.64
N ASP A 57 24.09 20.03 -8.51
CA ASP A 57 22.67 19.70 -8.72
C ASP A 57 22.03 18.91 -7.58
N GLY A 58 22.80 18.62 -6.51
CA GLY A 58 22.33 17.88 -5.34
C GLY A 58 22.35 16.37 -5.50
N THR A 59 22.88 15.85 -6.62
CA THR A 59 22.97 14.42 -6.88
C THR A 59 24.42 13.93 -6.85
N THR A 60 24.60 12.74 -6.27
CA THR A 60 25.74 11.86 -6.60
C THR A 60 25.27 10.85 -7.65
N ARG A 61 26.04 10.57 -8.68
CA ARG A 61 25.67 9.63 -9.75
C ARG A 61 26.69 8.52 -9.92
N LEU A 62 26.20 7.31 -10.15
CA LEU A 62 27.01 6.14 -10.51
C LEU A 62 26.91 5.92 -12.02
N TRP A 63 28.06 5.69 -12.65
CA TRP A 63 28.17 5.56 -14.10
C TRP A 63 28.88 4.27 -14.49
N ASP A 64 28.43 3.65 -15.57
CA ASP A 64 29.12 2.55 -16.23
C ASP A 64 30.08 3.10 -17.30
N ILE A 65 31.37 2.83 -17.13
CA ILE A 65 32.42 3.35 -18.01
C ILE A 65 32.28 2.77 -19.43
N SER A 66 32.01 1.47 -19.51
CA SER A 66 31.98 0.74 -20.78
C SER A 66 30.86 1.23 -21.70
N THR A 67 29.66 1.40 -21.14
CA THR A 67 28.45 1.80 -21.86
C THR A 67 28.32 3.31 -21.96
N GLY A 68 28.87 4.08 -21.02
CA GLY A 68 28.65 5.52 -20.96
C GLY A 68 27.34 5.92 -20.27
N LYS A 69 26.62 4.96 -19.69
CA LYS A 69 25.29 5.20 -19.13
C LYS A 69 25.35 5.44 -17.64
N GLU A 70 24.48 6.31 -17.17
CA GLU A 70 24.14 6.43 -15.76
C GLU A 70 23.49 5.12 -15.29
N ILE A 71 23.81 4.71 -14.06
CA ILE A 71 23.24 3.53 -13.39
C ILE A 71 22.21 3.98 -12.35
N ALA A 72 22.56 4.99 -11.55
CA ALA A 72 21.70 5.50 -10.49
C ALA A 72 22.11 6.90 -10.04
N GLN A 73 21.14 7.64 -9.51
CA GLN A 73 21.31 8.90 -8.78
C GLN A 73 21.06 8.64 -7.30
N PHE A 74 21.91 9.19 -6.46
CA PHE A 74 21.81 9.17 -5.01
C PHE A 74 21.56 10.58 -4.53
N ILE A 75 20.53 10.74 -3.70
CA ILE A 75 20.08 12.02 -3.18
C ILE A 75 19.96 11.86 -1.66
N SER A 76 20.60 12.74 -0.92
CA SER A 76 20.51 12.81 0.54
C SER A 76 19.87 14.14 0.94
N PHE A 77 19.01 14.10 1.95
CA PHE A 77 18.29 15.26 2.45
C PHE A 77 18.82 15.70 3.81
N THR A 78 18.58 16.95 4.17
CA THR A 78 19.07 17.56 5.43
C THR A 78 18.46 16.93 6.69
N ASP A 79 17.33 16.24 6.55
CA ASP A 79 16.67 15.49 7.62
C ASP A 79 17.20 14.05 7.77
N GLY A 80 18.25 13.68 7.02
CA GLY A 80 18.87 12.36 7.07
C GLY A 80 18.18 11.30 6.20
N GLU A 81 17.09 11.66 5.52
CA GLU A 81 16.44 10.79 4.56
C GLU A 81 17.24 10.72 3.24
N TRP A 82 17.01 9.67 2.46
CA TRP A 82 17.69 9.47 1.17
C TRP A 82 16.77 8.83 0.14
N VAL A 83 17.10 9.06 -1.13
CA VAL A 83 16.46 8.42 -2.29
C VAL A 83 17.55 7.97 -3.27
N VAL A 84 17.34 6.80 -3.87
CA VAL A 84 18.09 6.33 -5.03
C VAL A 84 17.16 6.15 -6.21
N ILE A 85 17.45 6.78 -7.35
CA ILE A 85 16.64 6.74 -8.58
C ILE A 85 17.45 6.14 -9.72
N THR A 86 16.85 5.21 -10.46
CA THR A 86 17.40 4.64 -11.69
C THR A 86 16.98 5.44 -12.92
N PRO A 87 17.77 5.45 -14.02
CA PRO A 87 17.47 6.21 -15.23
C PRO A 87 16.11 5.94 -15.88
N GLU A 88 15.49 4.81 -15.62
CA GLU A 88 14.19 4.33 -16.09
C GLU A 88 13.04 4.81 -15.20
N GLY A 89 13.34 5.34 -14.02
CA GLY A 89 12.38 5.96 -13.11
C GLY A 89 12.11 5.20 -11.83
N TYR A 90 12.56 3.95 -11.68
CA TYR A 90 12.38 3.24 -10.42
C TYR A 90 13.20 3.87 -9.32
N PHE A 91 12.64 3.93 -8.12
CA PHE A 91 13.33 4.42 -6.94
C PHE A 91 13.24 3.47 -5.74
N ASN A 92 14.21 3.63 -4.85
CA ASN A 92 14.19 3.17 -3.48
C ASN A 92 14.44 4.37 -2.56
N ALA A 93 13.95 4.31 -1.32
CA ALA A 93 14.08 5.40 -0.38
C ALA A 93 14.19 4.88 1.06
N SER A 94 14.70 5.73 1.95
CA SER A 94 14.48 5.58 3.39
C SER A 94 12.99 5.74 3.74
N PRO A 95 12.54 5.38 4.96
CA PRO A 95 11.12 5.32 5.33
C PRO A 95 10.31 6.57 4.99
N ASN A 96 10.90 7.77 5.04
CA ASN A 96 10.22 9.02 4.66
C ASN A 96 10.90 9.75 3.50
N GLY A 97 11.87 9.14 2.81
CA GLY A 97 12.62 9.80 1.74
C GLY A 97 11.75 10.15 0.53
N ALA A 98 10.73 9.34 0.26
CA ALA A 98 9.82 9.55 -0.86
C ALA A 98 9.07 10.88 -0.79
N LYS A 99 8.82 11.44 0.41
CA LYS A 99 8.10 12.73 0.59
C LYS A 99 8.78 13.91 -0.13
N HIS A 100 10.07 13.78 -0.44
CA HIS A 100 10.85 14.80 -1.15
C HIS A 100 10.74 14.69 -2.67
N LEU A 101 10.05 13.67 -3.17
CA LEU A 101 9.85 13.43 -4.60
C LEU A 101 8.50 13.95 -5.06
N ASN A 102 8.51 14.53 -6.26
CA ASN A 102 7.30 14.85 -7.00
C ASN A 102 7.43 14.33 -8.43
N VAL A 103 6.30 13.97 -9.03
CA VAL A 103 6.24 13.57 -10.43
C VAL A 103 5.70 14.74 -11.24
N ARG A 104 6.47 15.16 -12.26
CA ARG A 104 6.02 16.19 -13.20
C ARG A 104 5.51 15.52 -14.48
N VAL A 105 4.23 15.72 -14.78
CA VAL A 105 3.62 15.31 -16.04
C VAL A 105 3.16 16.56 -16.78
N GLY A 106 3.83 16.89 -17.89
CA GLY A 106 3.63 18.16 -18.59
C GLY A 106 3.98 19.35 -17.70
N ASN A 107 3.00 20.22 -17.44
CA ASN A 107 3.17 21.40 -16.56
C ASN A 107 2.67 21.17 -15.14
N ASN A 108 2.11 20.00 -14.85
CA ASN A 108 1.56 19.68 -13.54
C ASN A 108 2.59 18.95 -12.70
N VAL A 109 2.57 19.20 -11.40
CA VAL A 109 3.42 18.55 -10.39
C VAL A 109 2.50 17.83 -9.41
N TYR A 110 2.78 16.56 -9.20
CA TYR A 110 2.00 15.66 -8.36
C TYR A 110 2.88 15.07 -7.25
N SER A 111 2.27 14.74 -6.11
CA SER A 111 2.95 13.98 -5.07
C SER A 111 3.43 12.64 -5.63
N ILE A 112 4.55 12.14 -5.14
CA ILE A 112 4.97 10.77 -5.45
C ILE A 112 3.92 9.74 -5.02
N ASP A 113 3.08 10.05 -4.03
CA ASP A 113 2.06 9.14 -3.51
C ASP A 113 1.10 8.66 -4.60
N ASN A 114 0.76 9.55 -5.55
CA ASN A 114 -0.12 9.21 -6.69
C ASN A 114 0.48 8.11 -7.60
N PHE A 115 1.82 8.00 -7.61
CA PHE A 115 2.58 7.13 -8.49
C PHE A 115 3.46 6.13 -7.72
N TYR A 116 3.27 6.01 -6.41
CA TYR A 116 4.21 5.30 -5.54
C TYR A 116 4.33 3.83 -5.97
N GLU A 117 3.20 3.14 -6.13
CA GLU A 117 3.14 1.75 -6.61
C GLU A 117 3.78 1.54 -7.99
N LYS A 118 3.87 2.59 -8.81
CA LYS A 118 4.45 2.51 -10.16
C LYS A 118 5.96 2.69 -10.15
N PHE A 119 6.48 3.63 -9.37
CA PHE A 119 7.90 3.98 -9.37
C PHE A 119 8.69 3.36 -8.21
N PHE A 120 8.07 3.00 -7.09
CA PHE A 120 8.76 2.38 -5.97
C PHE A 120 9.05 0.90 -6.25
N ASN A 121 10.32 0.57 -6.45
CA ASN A 121 10.74 -0.81 -6.69
C ASN A 121 12.12 -1.08 -6.05
N PRO A 122 12.16 -1.28 -4.73
CA PRO A 122 13.42 -1.39 -3.99
C PRO A 122 14.25 -2.61 -4.40
N VAL A 123 13.60 -3.71 -4.78
CA VAL A 123 14.26 -4.96 -5.22
C VAL A 123 14.98 -4.75 -6.55
N TYR A 124 14.32 -4.06 -7.48
CA TYR A 124 14.91 -3.74 -8.77
C TYR A 124 16.09 -2.78 -8.61
N VAL A 125 15.91 -1.68 -7.86
CA VAL A 125 17.00 -0.73 -7.59
C VAL A 125 18.20 -1.43 -6.94
N ALA A 126 17.97 -2.29 -5.95
CA ALA A 126 19.03 -3.08 -5.33
C ALA A 126 19.74 -4.02 -6.33
N SER A 127 18.99 -4.61 -7.27
CA SER A 127 19.55 -5.50 -8.30
C SER A 127 20.44 -4.74 -9.29
N VAL A 128 20.02 -3.54 -9.71
CA VAL A 128 20.81 -2.63 -10.55
C VAL A 128 22.11 -2.24 -9.85
N LEU A 129 22.03 -1.84 -8.58
CA LEU A 129 23.22 -1.45 -7.79
C LEU A 129 24.19 -2.62 -7.54
N GLN A 130 23.70 -3.86 -7.52
CA GLN A 130 24.54 -5.07 -7.42
C GLN A 130 25.19 -5.47 -8.75
N GLY A 131 24.93 -4.73 -9.84
CA GLY A 131 25.44 -5.04 -11.18
C GLY A 131 24.87 -6.35 -11.75
N LYS A 132 23.70 -6.79 -11.27
CA LYS A 132 23.01 -7.94 -11.87
C LYS A 132 22.57 -7.56 -13.28
N LYS A 133 22.72 -8.48 -14.23
CA LYS A 133 22.13 -8.31 -15.57
C LYS A 133 20.62 -8.31 -15.41
N VAL A 134 20.03 -7.12 -15.41
CA VAL A 134 18.60 -6.95 -15.54
C VAL A 134 18.31 -6.67 -17.01
N GLU A 135 17.31 -7.33 -17.58
CA GLU A 135 16.88 -7.02 -18.94
C GLU A 135 16.54 -5.53 -19.05
N ALA A 136 16.72 -4.94 -20.24
CA ALA A 136 16.44 -3.54 -20.44
C ALA A 136 14.95 -3.27 -20.15
N VAL A 137 14.66 -2.72 -18.97
CA VAL A 137 13.30 -2.36 -18.60
C VAL A 137 12.90 -1.12 -19.36
N ALA A 138 11.65 -1.07 -19.80
CA ALA A 138 11.09 0.12 -20.43
C ALA A 138 11.23 1.32 -19.48
N ASP A 139 11.51 2.50 -20.03
CA ASP A 139 11.52 3.75 -19.27
C ASP A 139 10.09 4.04 -18.77
N ILE A 140 9.83 3.72 -17.51
CA ILE A 140 8.49 3.78 -16.91
C ILE A 140 8.01 5.21 -16.69
N ARG A 141 8.88 6.21 -16.89
CA ARG A 141 8.51 7.64 -16.89
C ARG A 141 7.76 8.03 -18.17
N LYS A 142 7.87 7.24 -19.25
CA LYS A 142 7.18 7.51 -20.52
C LYS A 142 5.75 6.98 -20.47
N GLY A 143 4.82 7.76 -21.03
CA GLY A 143 3.41 7.37 -21.13
C GLY A 143 2.66 7.35 -19.80
N VAL A 144 3.22 7.95 -18.75
CA VAL A 144 2.55 8.15 -17.47
C VAL A 144 1.33 9.04 -17.67
N LEU A 145 0.17 8.55 -17.26
CA LEU A 145 -1.07 9.30 -17.37
C LEU A 145 -1.28 10.17 -16.13
N THR A 146 -2.01 11.27 -16.29
CA THR A 146 -2.35 12.15 -15.17
C THR A 146 -3.46 11.52 -14.32
N PRO A 147 -3.36 11.58 -12.98
CA PRO A 147 -4.41 11.09 -12.11
C PRO A 147 -5.65 11.99 -12.20
N PRO A 148 -6.88 11.45 -12.13
CA PRO A 148 -8.10 12.26 -12.14
C PRO A 148 -8.19 13.19 -10.92
N ASP A 149 -8.97 14.27 -11.01
CA ASP A 149 -9.35 15.09 -9.86
C ASP A 149 -10.64 14.56 -9.25
N VAL A 150 -10.64 14.16 -7.97
CA VAL A 150 -11.83 13.61 -7.29
C VAL A 150 -12.43 14.59 -6.28
N LYS A 151 -13.76 14.56 -6.15
CA LYS A 151 -14.49 15.35 -5.15
C LYS A 151 -15.76 14.62 -4.71
N ILE A 152 -16.09 14.70 -3.43
CA ILE A 152 -17.44 14.33 -2.95
C ILE A 152 -18.33 15.57 -3.11
N THR A 153 -19.35 15.50 -3.97
CA THR A 153 -20.23 16.62 -4.33
C THR A 153 -21.55 16.63 -3.56
N SER A 154 -21.90 15.51 -2.92
CA SER A 154 -23.02 15.42 -2.00
C SER A 154 -22.75 14.31 -1.00
N PRO A 155 -23.10 14.48 0.29
CA PRO A 155 -23.64 15.70 0.89
C PRO A 155 -22.58 16.78 1.11
N GLU A 156 -23.03 17.94 1.60
CA GLU A 156 -22.14 19.02 2.04
C GLU A 156 -21.31 18.59 3.27
N PRO A 157 -20.07 19.11 3.44
CA PRO A 157 -19.25 18.88 4.61
C PRO A 157 -19.95 19.20 5.93
N ASN A 158 -19.72 18.36 6.94
CA ASN A 158 -20.27 18.45 8.29
C ASN A 158 -21.80 18.41 8.38
N LYS A 159 -22.48 17.95 7.32
CA LYS A 159 -23.94 17.78 7.37
C LYS A 159 -24.34 16.78 8.45
N GLU A 160 -25.34 17.15 9.24
CA GLU A 160 -25.98 16.27 10.21
C GLU A 160 -27.19 15.55 9.59
N PHE A 161 -27.37 14.28 9.94
CA PHE A 161 -28.46 13.43 9.48
C PHE A 161 -29.24 12.88 10.66
N SER A 162 -30.57 12.82 10.53
CA SER A 162 -31.47 12.14 11.47
C SER A 162 -31.83 10.71 11.04
N THR A 163 -31.40 10.30 9.85
CA THR A 163 -31.55 8.95 9.31
C THR A 163 -30.18 8.35 9.04
N ASP A 164 -30.03 7.06 9.30
CA ASP A 164 -28.77 6.34 9.14
C ASP A 164 -28.43 6.01 7.68
N THR A 165 -29.33 6.24 6.74
CA THR A 165 -29.02 6.04 5.31
C THR A 165 -28.76 7.37 4.62
N VAL A 166 -27.62 7.48 3.94
CA VAL A 166 -27.24 8.66 3.15
C VAL A 166 -26.80 8.26 1.74
N THR A 167 -27.01 9.18 0.82
CA THR A 167 -26.47 9.10 -0.54
C THR A 167 -25.20 9.94 -0.64
N ILE A 168 -24.08 9.30 -0.95
CA ILE A 168 -22.78 9.95 -1.22
C ILE A 168 -22.57 9.99 -2.73
N THR A 169 -22.35 11.18 -3.28
CA THR A 169 -22.07 11.39 -4.70
C THR A 169 -20.62 11.81 -4.87
N VAL A 170 -19.85 11.01 -5.60
CA VAL A 170 -18.45 11.26 -5.91
C VAL A 170 -18.33 11.64 -7.38
N SER A 171 -17.69 12.78 -7.68
CA SER A 171 -17.32 13.18 -9.04
C SER A 171 -15.81 13.00 -9.22
N ALA A 172 -15.41 12.46 -10.36
CA ALA A 172 -14.04 12.43 -10.85
C ALA A 172 -13.97 13.18 -12.18
N LYS A 173 -12.96 14.02 -12.34
CA LYS A 173 -12.70 14.79 -13.56
C LYS A 173 -11.41 14.30 -14.20
N ASP A 174 -11.48 13.97 -15.48
CA ASP A 174 -10.36 13.56 -16.31
C ASP A 174 -9.45 14.76 -16.60
N THR A 175 -8.18 14.61 -16.23
CA THR A 175 -7.11 15.59 -16.44
C THR A 175 -6.15 15.17 -17.57
N GLY A 176 -6.52 14.16 -18.36
CA GLY A 176 -5.75 13.64 -19.50
C GLY A 176 -5.48 12.13 -19.46
N GLY A 177 -5.66 11.48 -18.31
CA GLY A 177 -5.42 10.04 -18.13
C GLY A 177 -6.63 9.12 -18.30
N GLY A 178 -7.81 9.68 -18.54
CA GLY A 178 -9.07 8.96 -18.44
C GLY A 178 -9.45 8.67 -17.00
N ILE A 179 -10.66 8.14 -16.81
CA ILE A 179 -11.17 7.67 -15.53
C ILE A 179 -11.50 6.19 -15.69
N ASP A 180 -10.78 5.34 -14.97
CA ASP A 180 -10.97 3.89 -14.94
C ASP A 180 -11.91 3.49 -13.80
N GLU A 181 -11.67 4.01 -12.61
CA GLU A 181 -12.38 3.62 -11.40
C GLU A 181 -12.60 4.81 -10.46
N ILE A 182 -13.72 4.80 -9.73
CA ILE A 182 -13.95 5.66 -8.56
C ILE A 182 -14.19 4.75 -7.37
N ARG A 183 -13.44 4.97 -6.28
CA ARG A 183 -13.58 4.27 -5.00
C ARG A 183 -14.02 5.21 -3.89
N LEU A 184 -14.86 4.70 -3.01
CA LEU A 184 -15.28 5.37 -1.78
C LEU A 184 -14.94 4.48 -0.59
N TYR A 185 -14.39 5.08 0.45
CA TYR A 185 -14.14 4.46 1.74
C TYR A 185 -14.99 5.16 2.80
N HIS A 186 -15.54 4.40 3.74
CA HIS A 186 -16.28 4.88 4.90
C HIS A 186 -15.59 4.35 6.16
N ASN A 187 -15.13 5.26 7.01
CA ASN A 187 -14.36 4.96 8.23
C ASN A 187 -13.20 3.98 7.98
N GLY A 188 -12.49 4.18 6.87
CA GLY A 188 -11.34 3.34 6.45
C GLY A 188 -11.70 2.07 5.69
N LYS A 189 -12.97 1.65 5.65
CA LYS A 189 -13.41 0.46 4.90
C LYS A 189 -13.88 0.83 3.50
N ALA A 190 -13.42 0.12 2.48
CA ALA A 190 -13.92 0.29 1.11
C ALA A 190 -15.41 -0.06 1.04
N ILE A 191 -16.20 0.81 0.41
CA ILE A 191 -17.60 0.54 0.10
C ILE A 191 -17.64 -0.33 -1.16
N GLY A 192 -18.10 -1.58 -1.01
CA GLY A 192 -18.09 -2.59 -2.07
C GLY A 192 -18.98 -2.23 -3.27
N GLU A 193 -18.73 -2.91 -4.40
CA GLU A 193 -19.47 -2.75 -5.65
C GLU A 193 -20.87 -3.40 -5.65
N ASP A 194 -21.27 -4.03 -4.54
CA ASP A 194 -22.50 -4.81 -4.48
C ASP A 194 -23.77 -3.95 -4.59
N GLN A 195 -24.30 -3.95 -5.82
CA GLN A 195 -25.69 -3.80 -6.25
C GLN A 195 -26.49 -2.54 -5.87
N ARG A 196 -25.89 -1.52 -5.25
CA ARG A 196 -26.56 -0.20 -5.06
C ARG A 196 -25.76 1.02 -5.49
N ALA A 197 -24.55 0.85 -6.03
CA ALA A 197 -23.79 1.93 -6.66
C ALA A 197 -24.20 2.09 -8.13
N VAL A 198 -25.36 2.71 -8.39
CA VAL A 198 -25.86 2.87 -9.76
C VAL A 198 -25.46 4.22 -10.35
N LYS A 199 -24.97 4.13 -11.59
CA LYS A 199 -24.75 5.17 -12.60
C LYS A 199 -23.40 5.90 -12.49
N ILE A 200 -22.39 5.36 -13.18
CA ILE A 200 -21.40 6.22 -13.83
C ILE A 200 -22.16 7.00 -14.88
N VAL A 201 -22.33 8.31 -14.67
CA VAL A 201 -22.83 9.21 -15.72
C VAL A 201 -21.61 9.92 -16.30
N PRO A 202 -21.11 9.50 -17.48
CA PRO A 202 -20.09 10.27 -18.17
C PRO A 202 -20.75 11.54 -18.70
N LYS A 203 -20.23 12.69 -18.30
CA LYS A 203 -20.61 13.99 -18.86
C LYS A 203 -19.35 14.69 -19.35
N GLY A 204 -18.99 14.43 -20.61
CA GLY A 204 -17.74 14.95 -21.17
C GLY A 204 -16.53 14.32 -20.47
N ASN A 205 -15.73 15.15 -19.81
CA ASN A 205 -14.55 14.74 -19.06
C ASN A 205 -14.81 14.46 -17.57
N GLU A 206 -16.07 14.39 -17.13
CA GLU A 206 -16.41 14.05 -15.75
C GLU A 206 -17.18 12.74 -15.67
N ALA A 207 -16.92 11.96 -14.62
CA ALA A 207 -17.65 10.76 -14.26
C ALA A 207 -18.14 10.91 -12.81
N THR A 208 -19.43 10.66 -12.57
CA THR A 208 -19.99 10.68 -11.22
C THR A 208 -20.41 9.28 -10.81
N LYS A 209 -20.14 8.85 -9.58
CA LYS A 209 -20.61 7.59 -8.99
C LYS A 209 -21.29 7.88 -7.65
N THR A 210 -22.47 7.29 -7.46
CA THR A 210 -23.30 7.48 -6.28
C THR A 210 -23.31 6.21 -5.44
N TYR A 211 -23.26 6.37 -4.12
CA TYR A 211 -23.24 5.30 -3.14
C TYR A 211 -24.33 5.53 -2.11
N THR A 212 -25.13 4.50 -1.84
CA THR A 212 -26.01 4.51 -0.66
C THR A 212 -25.25 3.87 0.49
N VAL A 213 -25.01 4.62 1.54
CA VAL A 213 -24.19 4.19 2.68
C VAL A 213 -25.01 4.29 3.97
N THR A 214 -24.86 3.28 4.83
CA THR A 214 -25.38 3.31 6.20
C THR A 214 -24.35 3.93 7.13
N LEU A 215 -24.70 5.05 7.75
CA LEU A 215 -23.92 5.78 8.74
C LEU A 215 -23.90 5.04 10.08
N VAL A 216 -22.81 5.22 10.82
CA VAL A 216 -22.71 4.86 12.25
C VAL A 216 -23.01 6.07 13.12
N ASP A 217 -23.32 5.85 14.39
CA ASP A 217 -23.60 6.95 15.33
C ASP A 217 -22.40 7.90 15.47
N GLY A 218 -22.68 9.21 15.47
CA GLY A 218 -21.64 10.23 15.56
C GLY A 218 -20.96 10.52 14.22
N ALA A 219 -19.64 10.73 14.24
CA ALA A 219 -18.87 11.18 13.08
C ALA A 219 -18.60 10.03 12.09
N ASN A 220 -18.80 10.32 10.81
CA ASN A 220 -18.57 9.40 9.71
C ASN A 220 -17.63 10.07 8.72
N THR A 221 -16.46 9.47 8.51
CA THR A 221 -15.45 9.96 7.58
C THR A 221 -15.54 9.18 6.28
N PHE A 222 -15.66 9.90 5.18
CA PHE A 222 -15.63 9.40 3.82
C PHE A 222 -14.34 9.84 3.14
N ARG A 223 -13.64 8.90 2.48
CA ARG A 223 -12.48 9.19 1.63
C ARG A 223 -12.80 8.71 0.23
N ALA A 224 -12.74 9.60 -0.77
CA ALA A 224 -12.94 9.27 -2.17
C ALA A 224 -11.63 9.34 -2.94
N THR A 225 -11.43 8.41 -3.87
CA THR A 225 -10.26 8.32 -4.76
C THR A 225 -10.73 7.91 -6.15
N ALA A 226 -9.97 8.28 -7.18
CA ALA A 226 -10.21 7.86 -8.55
C ALA A 226 -8.91 7.39 -9.21
N PHE A 227 -9.03 6.52 -10.20
CA PHE A 227 -7.89 5.94 -10.92
C PHE A 227 -7.94 6.31 -12.38
N SER A 228 -6.79 6.66 -12.95
CA SER A 228 -6.62 6.79 -14.41
C SER A 228 -6.61 5.42 -15.08
N LYS A 229 -6.60 5.40 -16.43
CA LYS A 229 -6.52 4.15 -17.21
C LYS A 229 -5.26 3.33 -16.98
N ASP A 230 -4.16 3.96 -16.55
CA ASP A 230 -2.92 3.28 -16.18
C ASP A 230 -2.82 3.01 -14.68
N ARG A 231 -3.95 3.12 -13.96
CA ARG A 231 -4.08 2.87 -12.51
C ARG A 231 -3.33 3.85 -11.61
N THR A 232 -3.05 5.06 -12.09
CA THR A 232 -2.53 6.15 -11.24
C THR A 232 -3.65 6.72 -10.36
N GLU A 233 -3.43 6.78 -9.05
CA GLU A 233 -4.42 7.22 -8.06
C GLU A 233 -4.49 8.75 -7.93
N SER A 234 -5.69 9.30 -7.82
CA SER A 234 -5.94 10.71 -7.49
C SER A 234 -5.45 11.09 -6.10
N ASN A 235 -5.28 12.39 -5.87
CA ASN A 235 -5.32 12.87 -4.49
C ASN A 235 -6.67 12.51 -3.87
N PRO A 236 -6.71 12.08 -2.61
CA PRO A 236 -7.99 11.74 -1.98
C PRO A 236 -8.79 13.01 -1.67
N TYR A 237 -10.11 12.87 -1.67
CA TYR A 237 -11.02 13.87 -1.11
C TYR A 237 -11.67 13.31 0.14
N GLU A 238 -11.55 14.00 1.26
CA GLU A 238 -12.17 13.60 2.53
C GLU A 238 -13.40 14.45 2.86
N LEU A 239 -14.43 13.80 3.37
CA LEU A 239 -15.68 14.39 3.81
C LEU A 239 -16.06 13.81 5.17
N ILE A 240 -16.40 14.66 6.13
CA ILE A 240 -16.98 14.22 7.40
C ILE A 240 -18.46 14.60 7.41
N VAL A 241 -19.31 13.67 7.84
CA VAL A 241 -20.73 13.92 8.14
C VAL A 241 -21.07 13.34 9.52
N LYS A 242 -22.22 13.68 10.07
CA LYS A 242 -22.61 13.22 11.41
C LYS A 242 -24.02 12.63 11.43
N LEU A 243 -24.19 11.49 12.09
CA LEU A 243 -25.51 10.95 12.43
C LEU A 243 -25.89 11.45 13.83
N THR A 244 -27.01 12.17 13.92
CA THR A 244 -27.61 12.69 15.17
C THR A 244 -28.97 12.06 15.45
N ALA A 245 -29.30 10.96 14.77
CA ALA A 245 -30.44 10.12 15.10
C ALA A 245 -30.37 9.66 16.57
N PRO A 246 -31.52 9.38 17.23
CA PRO A 246 -31.47 8.72 18.53
C PRO A 246 -30.69 7.41 18.37
N SER A 247 -29.66 7.24 19.20
CA SER A 247 -28.80 6.06 19.29
C SER A 247 -29.57 4.81 18.90
N LYS A 248 -29.24 4.22 17.75
CA LYS A 248 -29.80 2.91 17.43
C LYS A 248 -29.12 1.92 18.36
N ASP A 249 -29.92 1.19 19.10
CA ASP A 249 -29.52 0.09 19.96
C ASP A 249 -28.67 -0.95 19.19
N VAL A 250 -27.34 -0.84 19.22
CA VAL A 250 -26.40 -1.79 18.61
C VAL A 250 -26.30 -3.05 19.48
N SER A 251 -26.39 -4.23 18.87
CA SER A 251 -26.08 -5.49 19.55
C SER A 251 -24.65 -5.92 19.23
N LEU A 252 -23.99 -6.55 20.20
CA LEU A 252 -22.67 -7.18 20.03
C LEU A 252 -22.86 -8.69 19.93
N TYR A 253 -22.28 -9.30 18.90
CA TYR A 253 -22.18 -10.75 18.73
C TYR A 253 -20.73 -11.17 18.85
N ILE A 254 -20.44 -12.14 19.72
CA ILE A 254 -19.08 -12.62 19.97
C ILE A 254 -19.02 -14.09 19.62
N LEU A 255 -18.12 -14.46 18.73
CA LEU A 255 -17.70 -15.84 18.53
C LEU A 255 -16.31 -16.03 19.14
N ALA A 256 -16.21 -16.73 20.26
CA ALA A 256 -14.96 -17.00 20.95
C ALA A 256 -14.62 -18.49 20.88
N VAL A 257 -13.52 -18.81 20.22
CA VAL A 257 -13.03 -20.17 20.04
C VAL A 257 -11.69 -20.31 20.72
N GLY A 258 -11.54 -21.31 21.60
CA GLY A 258 -10.30 -21.57 22.32
C GLY A 258 -9.95 -23.05 22.36
N ILE A 259 -8.84 -23.44 21.74
CA ILE A 259 -8.45 -24.85 21.61
C ILE A 259 -7.13 -25.11 22.32
N ASN A 260 -7.20 -25.71 23.50
CA ASN A 260 -6.04 -26.23 24.22
C ASN A 260 -5.82 -27.72 23.92
N LYS A 261 -6.90 -28.49 23.79
CA LYS A 261 -6.86 -29.92 23.57
C LYS A 261 -7.19 -30.21 22.12
N TYR A 262 -6.23 -30.72 21.37
CA TYR A 262 -6.36 -31.19 20.01
C TYR A 262 -6.41 -32.71 19.96
N LYS A 263 -7.00 -33.24 18.90
CA LYS A 263 -6.99 -34.70 18.65
C LYS A 263 -5.57 -35.22 18.43
N ASN A 264 -4.67 -34.42 17.86
CA ASN A 264 -3.23 -34.65 17.91
C ASN A 264 -2.65 -34.01 19.18
N PRO A 265 -2.19 -34.80 20.17
CA PRO A 265 -1.68 -34.25 21.43
C PRO A 265 -0.43 -33.37 21.28
N ALA A 266 0.31 -33.49 20.17
CA ALA A 266 1.47 -32.63 19.88
C ALA A 266 1.10 -31.17 19.64
N LEU A 267 -0.18 -30.89 19.36
CA LEU A 267 -0.72 -29.54 19.16
C LEU A 267 -1.37 -28.97 20.42
N ASN A 268 -1.26 -29.64 21.57
CA ASN A 268 -1.91 -29.14 22.77
C ASN A 268 -1.28 -27.84 23.25
N LEU A 269 -2.14 -26.89 23.62
CA LEU A 269 -1.79 -25.58 24.18
C LEU A 269 -2.29 -25.46 25.61
N ASN A 270 -1.80 -24.43 26.32
CA ASN A 270 -2.17 -24.18 27.72
C ASN A 270 -3.11 -22.97 27.89
N TYR A 271 -3.09 -22.02 26.96
CA TYR A 271 -3.70 -20.68 27.17
C TYR A 271 -4.83 -20.34 26.21
N ALA A 272 -5.00 -21.05 25.09
CA ALA A 272 -5.99 -20.71 24.08
C ALA A 272 -7.44 -20.77 24.62
N GLU A 273 -7.78 -21.80 25.40
CA GLU A 273 -9.10 -21.88 26.06
C GLU A 273 -9.27 -20.81 27.16
N PRO A 274 -8.33 -20.63 28.11
CA PRO A 274 -8.37 -19.53 29.07
C PRO A 274 -8.51 -18.13 28.45
N ASP A 275 -7.79 -17.85 27.37
CA ASP A 275 -7.80 -16.53 26.72
C ASP A 275 -9.16 -16.24 26.08
N ALA A 276 -9.73 -17.23 25.38
CA ALA A 276 -11.07 -17.13 24.80
C ALA A 276 -12.15 -16.96 25.89
N LYS A 277 -12.00 -17.61 27.06
CA LYS A 277 -12.87 -17.37 28.23
C LYS A 277 -12.69 -15.97 28.78
N GLY A 278 -11.46 -15.45 28.85
CA GLY A 278 -11.19 -14.09 29.32
C GLY A 278 -11.92 -13.02 28.49
N ILE A 279 -11.92 -13.17 27.15
CA ILE A 279 -12.70 -12.30 26.26
C ILE A 279 -14.20 -12.40 26.56
N VAL A 280 -14.72 -13.62 26.65
CA VAL A 280 -16.14 -13.86 26.95
C VAL A 280 -16.54 -13.23 28.29
N ASP A 281 -15.75 -13.44 29.33
CA ASP A 281 -16.03 -12.94 30.68
C ASP A 281 -15.97 -11.41 30.75
N PHE A 282 -15.02 -10.80 30.04
CA PHE A 282 -14.95 -9.34 29.93
C PHE A 282 -16.25 -8.77 29.37
N PHE A 283 -16.75 -9.31 28.25
CA PHE A 283 -17.96 -8.79 27.62
C PHE A 283 -19.26 -9.20 28.33
N LYS A 284 -19.29 -10.33 29.04
CA LYS A 284 -20.38 -10.62 29.99
C LYS A 284 -20.47 -9.56 31.09
N GLN A 285 -19.33 -9.12 31.63
CA GLN A 285 -19.32 -8.17 32.75
C GLN A 285 -19.45 -6.70 32.33
N LYS A 286 -18.89 -6.33 31.17
CA LYS A 286 -18.78 -4.93 30.73
C LYS A 286 -19.65 -4.59 29.53
N GLY A 287 -20.14 -5.58 28.79
CA GLY A 287 -20.88 -5.35 27.55
C GLY A 287 -22.34 -4.94 27.76
N GLU A 288 -22.99 -5.34 28.86
CA GLU A 288 -24.42 -5.06 29.12
C GLU A 288 -24.74 -3.55 29.26
N GLY A 289 -23.74 -2.70 29.52
CA GLY A 289 -23.91 -1.24 29.56
C GLY A 289 -23.48 -0.51 28.27
N LEU A 290 -22.93 -1.23 27.30
CA LEU A 290 -22.36 -0.68 26.07
C LEU A 290 -23.19 -1.03 24.83
N PHE A 291 -23.93 -2.14 24.89
CA PHE A 291 -24.72 -2.68 23.78
C PHE A 291 -26.12 -3.01 24.26
N LYS A 292 -27.10 -2.90 23.36
CA LYS A 292 -28.49 -3.32 23.62
C LYS A 292 -28.58 -4.77 24.07
N LYS A 293 -27.76 -5.61 23.44
CA LYS A 293 -27.67 -7.04 23.63
C LYS A 293 -26.24 -7.48 23.38
N VAL A 294 -25.75 -8.39 24.22
CA VAL A 294 -24.49 -9.10 23.98
C VAL A 294 -24.83 -10.57 23.79
N GLU A 295 -24.63 -11.09 22.59
CA GLU A 295 -24.80 -12.50 22.24
C GLU A 295 -23.44 -13.17 22.16
N ILE A 296 -23.25 -14.22 22.95
CA ILE A 296 -21.98 -14.92 23.06
C ILE A 296 -22.15 -16.34 22.56
N ILE A 297 -21.25 -16.72 21.67
CA ILE A 297 -21.10 -18.05 21.10
C ILE A 297 -19.68 -18.49 21.44
N ASP A 298 -19.54 -19.36 22.43
CA ASP A 298 -18.26 -19.91 22.85
C ASP A 298 -18.10 -21.38 22.43
N MET A 299 -16.90 -21.74 22.00
CA MET A 299 -16.55 -23.12 21.66
C MET A 299 -15.14 -23.42 22.14
N TYR A 300 -15.01 -24.49 22.92
CA TYR A 300 -13.72 -24.87 23.50
C TYR A 300 -13.36 -26.31 23.16
N ASN A 301 -12.07 -26.53 22.88
CA ASN A 301 -11.49 -27.86 22.70
C ASN A 301 -12.31 -28.72 21.72
N GLU A 302 -12.84 -29.86 22.17
CA GLU A 302 -13.60 -30.84 21.38
C GLU A 302 -14.83 -30.27 20.65
N GLN A 303 -15.36 -29.13 21.10
CA GLN A 303 -16.48 -28.43 20.46
C GLN A 303 -16.04 -27.59 19.26
N ALA A 304 -14.77 -27.18 19.23
CA ALA A 304 -14.21 -26.28 18.23
C ALA A 304 -13.79 -27.05 16.96
N THR A 305 -14.75 -27.74 16.37
CA THR A 305 -14.55 -28.43 15.09
C THR A 305 -14.72 -27.48 13.90
N LYS A 306 -14.23 -27.85 12.72
CA LYS A 306 -14.44 -27.06 11.49
C LYS A 306 -15.92 -26.81 11.28
N GLU A 307 -16.73 -27.86 11.37
CA GLU A 307 -18.18 -27.77 11.18
C GLU A 307 -18.83 -26.89 12.26
N GLY A 308 -18.40 -27.03 13.52
CA GLY A 308 -18.87 -26.19 14.62
C GLY A 308 -18.58 -24.71 14.36
N ILE A 309 -17.32 -24.37 14.09
CA ILE A 309 -16.86 -23.01 13.84
C ILE A 309 -17.57 -22.39 12.63
N THR A 310 -17.59 -23.09 11.50
CA THR A 310 -18.19 -22.59 10.25
C THR A 310 -19.71 -22.42 10.35
N SER A 311 -20.41 -23.31 11.06
CA SER A 311 -21.85 -23.18 11.32
C SER A 311 -22.17 -21.93 12.14
N LYS A 312 -21.35 -21.60 13.15
CA LYS A 312 -21.51 -20.37 13.94
C LYS A 312 -21.16 -19.11 13.18
N LEU A 313 -20.10 -19.13 12.37
CA LEU A 313 -19.80 -18.03 11.45
C LEU A 313 -20.97 -17.76 10.49
N LYS A 314 -21.61 -18.81 9.97
CA LYS A 314 -22.79 -18.67 9.11
C LYS A 314 -24.01 -18.10 9.83
N GLN A 315 -24.19 -18.37 11.13
CA GLN A 315 -25.24 -17.72 11.91
C GLN A 315 -25.04 -16.20 11.98
N LEU A 316 -23.78 -15.74 12.10
CA LEU A 316 -23.42 -14.33 12.18
C LEU A 316 -23.65 -13.56 10.87
N GLU A 317 -23.78 -14.24 9.72
CA GLU A 317 -24.14 -13.57 8.46
C GLU A 317 -25.53 -12.90 8.51
N ASN A 318 -26.38 -13.30 9.45
CA ASN A 318 -27.75 -12.77 9.59
C ASN A 318 -27.84 -11.58 10.57
N THR A 319 -26.72 -11.08 11.11
CA THR A 319 -26.73 -9.90 11.99
C THR A 319 -27.11 -8.64 11.22
N ASN A 320 -27.59 -7.61 11.91
CA ASN A 320 -27.87 -6.34 11.23
C ASN A 320 -26.56 -5.65 10.81
N PRO A 321 -26.54 -4.86 9.72
CA PRO A 321 -25.33 -4.15 9.27
C PRO A 321 -24.71 -3.20 10.30
N GLN A 322 -25.49 -2.79 11.29
CA GLN A 322 -25.09 -1.88 12.38
C GLN A 322 -24.67 -2.62 13.66
N ASP A 323 -24.85 -3.94 13.73
CA ASP A 323 -24.42 -4.76 14.86
C ASP A 323 -22.89 -4.93 14.85
N ALA A 324 -22.28 -5.00 16.03
CA ALA A 324 -20.86 -5.30 16.15
C ALA A 324 -20.66 -6.82 16.18
N VAL A 325 -19.72 -7.33 15.39
CA VAL A 325 -19.34 -8.75 15.40
C VAL A 325 -17.86 -8.86 15.77
N LEU A 326 -17.58 -9.54 16.88
CA LEU A 326 -16.24 -9.87 17.35
C LEU A 326 -15.99 -11.37 17.14
N ILE A 327 -15.01 -11.71 16.33
CA ILE A 327 -14.54 -13.08 16.17
C ILE A 327 -13.17 -13.19 16.84
N TYR A 328 -13.09 -14.03 17.87
CA TYR A 328 -11.87 -14.31 18.62
C TYR A 328 -11.52 -15.79 18.46
N LEU A 329 -10.44 -16.07 17.73
CA LEU A 329 -9.94 -17.43 17.51
C LEU A 329 -8.59 -17.58 18.21
N ALA A 330 -8.52 -18.47 19.19
CA ALA A 330 -7.31 -18.83 19.90
C ALA A 330 -7.02 -20.32 19.72
N GLY A 331 -5.85 -20.62 19.18
CA GLY A 331 -5.43 -21.95 18.79
C GLY A 331 -4.27 -21.90 17.81
N HIS A 332 -3.92 -23.04 17.23
CA HIS A 332 -2.97 -23.12 16.12
C HIS A 332 -3.54 -22.53 14.83
N GLY A 333 -2.65 -22.01 14.01
CA GLY A 333 -2.94 -21.56 12.65
C GLY A 333 -1.74 -21.86 11.74
N GLU A 334 -2.01 -22.06 10.45
CA GLU A 334 -0.98 -22.39 9.46
C GLU A 334 -1.17 -21.52 8.22
N SER A 335 -0.07 -21.02 7.64
CA SER A 335 -0.10 -20.22 6.41
C SER A 335 0.29 -21.07 5.22
N ILE A 336 -0.60 -21.20 4.24
CA ILE A 336 -0.33 -21.90 2.98
C ILE A 336 -0.54 -20.92 1.83
N GLY A 337 0.55 -20.55 1.16
CA GLY A 337 0.54 -19.51 0.14
C GLY A 337 0.21 -18.13 0.73
N ASP A 338 -0.84 -17.49 0.21
CA ASP A 338 -1.36 -16.19 0.64
C ASP A 338 -2.52 -16.31 1.65
N LYS A 339 -2.87 -17.52 2.08
CA LYS A 339 -4.00 -17.80 2.97
C LYS A 339 -3.53 -18.32 4.31
N TRP A 340 -4.18 -17.81 5.36
CA TRP A 340 -4.02 -18.31 6.72
C TRP A 340 -5.23 -19.17 7.09
N TYR A 341 -4.97 -20.34 7.66
CA TYR A 341 -5.94 -21.34 8.07
C TYR A 341 -5.94 -21.47 9.59
N PHE A 342 -7.12 -21.51 10.19
CA PHE A 342 -7.24 -21.78 11.61
C PHE A 342 -7.36 -23.29 11.83
N ILE A 343 -6.56 -23.87 12.71
CA ILE A 343 -6.51 -25.32 12.91
C ILE A 343 -7.60 -25.74 13.91
N PRO A 344 -8.65 -26.48 13.50
CA PRO A 344 -9.70 -26.94 14.39
C PRO A 344 -9.25 -28.17 15.19
N HIS A 345 -10.02 -28.49 16.24
CA HIS A 345 -9.70 -29.56 17.19
C HIS A 345 -9.36 -30.91 16.55
N GLU A 346 -10.10 -31.32 15.51
CA GLU A 346 -10.02 -32.63 14.87
C GLU A 346 -8.84 -32.79 13.90
N LEU A 347 -8.11 -31.72 13.57
CA LEU A 347 -6.98 -31.83 12.67
C LEU A 347 -5.86 -32.62 13.33
N THR A 348 -5.47 -33.72 12.68
CA THR A 348 -4.46 -34.65 13.24
C THR A 348 -3.08 -34.46 12.60
N TYR A 349 -3.01 -34.07 11.34
CA TYR A 349 -1.77 -33.99 10.55
C TYR A 349 -1.61 -32.60 9.92
N PRO A 350 -1.27 -31.56 10.70
CA PRO A 350 -1.14 -30.19 10.20
C PRO A 350 0.03 -30.00 9.23
N GLU A 351 1.00 -30.93 9.22
CA GLU A 351 2.10 -30.93 8.26
C GLU A 351 1.68 -31.27 6.82
N ARG A 352 0.46 -31.79 6.64
CA ARG A 352 -0.08 -32.11 5.32
C ARG A 352 -0.92 -30.93 4.84
N GLU A 353 -0.39 -30.18 3.88
CA GLU A 353 -1.10 -29.03 3.29
C GLU A 353 -2.56 -29.35 2.90
N GLU A 354 -2.82 -30.52 2.32
CA GLU A 354 -4.17 -30.91 1.91
C GLU A 354 -5.12 -31.13 3.09
N ASP A 355 -4.64 -31.67 4.21
CA ASP A 355 -5.45 -31.81 5.43
C ASP A 355 -5.75 -30.43 6.03
N VAL A 356 -4.79 -29.49 6.03
CA VAL A 356 -5.00 -28.11 6.47
C VAL A 356 -5.97 -27.38 5.54
N LYS A 357 -5.81 -27.46 4.22
CA LYS A 357 -6.72 -26.80 3.25
C LYS A 357 -8.14 -27.34 3.34
N THR A 358 -8.30 -28.64 3.56
CA THR A 358 -9.63 -29.27 3.59
C THR A 358 -10.33 -29.10 4.94
N LYS A 359 -9.59 -29.08 6.05
CA LYS A 359 -10.18 -29.07 7.40
C LYS A 359 -10.00 -27.75 8.16
N GLY A 360 -8.96 -26.98 7.88
CA GLY A 360 -8.76 -25.64 8.45
C GLY A 360 -9.58 -24.54 7.83
#